data_AF-A0A7I9W9B1-F1
#
_entry.id   AF-A0A7I9W9B1-F1
#
_cell.length_a   1.000
_cell.length_b   1.000
_cell.length_c   1.000
_cell.angle_alpha   90.00
_cell.angle_beta   90.00
_cell.angle_gamma   90.00
#
_symmetry.space_group_name_H-M   'P 1'
#
loop_
_entity.id
_entity.type
_entity.pdbx_description
1 polymer ?
#
loop_
_entity_poly.entity_id
_entity_poly.type
_entity_poly.pdbx_seq_one_letter_code
_entity_poly.pdbx_strand_id
1 'polypeptide(L)'
;MGSLLLGKPVKWMEDRAEHLMSTGFARDYVMLGEIAATKDGKILAIRSNVLADHGAFNGTAAPVKYPAGFFGVFTGSYDIEAAYCHMTAVYTNKAPGGVAYACSFRITEAVYFVERLVDCLAFDLKMDPVELRLRNLLKPEQFPYKSKTGWVYDSGDYEKTLRLAMDMIGYDALRAEQAEKRARGELMGIGVSFFTEAVGAGPRKDMDILGLGMADGCELRVHPTGKAVVRLSVQTQGQGHETTFAQIVAEELGIPPEDIDVVHGDTDQTPVRVGDLRQPVHAGVGRCGRPGGAQGARQGQDHRLGNAGSLGGGPGVGEGLLPGQG
;
A
#
# COMPACT_ATOMS: atom_id res chain seq x y z
N MET A 1 -3.06 8.56 -32.58
CA MET A 1 -2.70 8.53 -34.01
C MET A 1 -3.89 8.35 -34.95
N GLY A 2 -4.64 7.24 -34.89
CA GLY A 2 -5.78 7.00 -35.82
C GLY A 2 -6.83 8.12 -35.84
N SER A 3 -7.27 8.59 -34.68
CA SER A 3 -8.22 9.72 -34.58
C SER A 3 -7.66 11.01 -35.21
N LEU A 4 -6.39 11.34 -34.97
CA LEU A 4 -5.74 12.55 -35.51
C LEU A 4 -5.66 12.54 -37.05
N LEU A 5 -5.34 11.38 -37.64
CA LEU A 5 -5.23 11.24 -39.10
C LEU A 5 -6.60 11.29 -39.80
N LEU A 6 -7.64 10.76 -39.15
CA LEU A 6 -8.98 10.67 -39.74
C LEU A 6 -9.87 11.86 -39.40
N GLY A 7 -9.49 12.68 -38.40
CA GLY A 7 -10.33 13.77 -37.88
C GLY A 7 -11.65 13.27 -37.27
N LYS A 8 -11.69 12.02 -36.79
CA LYS A 8 -12.92 11.36 -36.31
C LYS A 8 -12.65 10.51 -35.07
N PRO A 9 -13.65 10.29 -34.19
CA PRO A 9 -13.52 9.36 -33.07
C PRO A 9 -13.16 7.95 -33.54
N VAL A 10 -12.23 7.30 -32.83
CA VAL A 10 -11.80 5.92 -33.08
C VAL A 10 -11.95 5.15 -31.77
N LYS A 11 -12.64 4.00 -31.82
CA LYS A 11 -12.81 3.09 -30.67
C LYS A 11 -11.89 1.89 -30.84
N TRP A 12 -11.17 1.54 -29.79
CA TRP A 12 -10.42 0.30 -29.66
C TRP A 12 -10.88 -0.43 -28.40
N MET A 13 -11.10 -1.74 -28.52
CA MET A 13 -11.49 -2.64 -27.45
C MET A 13 -10.77 -3.95 -27.73
N GLU A 14 -9.88 -4.37 -26.83
CA GLU A 14 -9.23 -5.67 -26.92
C GLU A 14 -10.18 -6.81 -26.52
N ASP A 15 -9.91 -8.01 -27.02
CA ASP A 15 -10.53 -9.23 -26.54
C ASP A 15 -9.79 -9.84 -25.33
N ARG A 16 -10.30 -10.96 -24.83
CA ARG A 16 -9.70 -11.65 -23.67
C ARG A 16 -8.32 -12.22 -23.97
N ALA A 17 -8.09 -12.74 -25.17
CA ALA A 17 -6.83 -13.36 -25.55
C ALA A 17 -5.74 -12.30 -25.69
N GLU A 18 -6.06 -11.20 -26.37
CA GLU A 18 -5.20 -10.02 -26.48
C GLU A 18 -4.80 -9.49 -25.09
N HIS A 19 -5.77 -9.37 -24.18
CA HIS A 19 -5.53 -8.92 -22.82
C HIS A 19 -4.51 -9.80 -22.09
N LEU A 20 -4.69 -11.12 -22.13
CA LEU A 20 -3.81 -12.07 -21.44
C LEU A 20 -2.42 -12.18 -22.09
N MET A 21 -2.32 -11.95 -23.40
CA MET A 21 -1.09 -12.13 -24.16
C MET A 21 -0.21 -10.89 -24.23
N SER A 22 -0.79 -9.68 -24.11
CA SER A 22 -0.10 -8.45 -24.51
C SER A 22 -0.14 -7.31 -23.49
N THR A 23 -0.93 -7.43 -22.41
CA THR A 23 -0.95 -6.43 -21.33
C THR A 23 0.03 -6.77 -20.21
N GLY A 24 0.14 -5.89 -19.21
CA GLY A 24 1.10 -6.04 -18.11
C GLY A 24 0.87 -7.32 -17.29
N PHE A 25 1.78 -8.28 -17.43
CA PHE A 25 1.75 -9.50 -16.63
C PHE A 25 2.19 -9.26 -15.18
N ALA A 26 1.94 -10.24 -14.33
CA ALA A 26 2.60 -10.41 -13.04
C ALA A 26 2.79 -11.93 -12.83
N ARG A 27 3.83 -12.47 -12.16
CA ARG A 27 4.89 -11.89 -11.33
C ARG A 27 6.29 -12.10 -11.95
N ASP A 28 6.63 -13.37 -12.19
CA ASP A 28 7.85 -13.87 -12.86
C ASP A 28 9.19 -13.55 -12.16
N TYR A 29 9.23 -13.78 -10.84
CA TYR A 29 10.46 -13.77 -10.03
C TYR A 29 10.88 -15.19 -9.69
N VAL A 30 12.15 -15.52 -9.98
CA VAL A 30 12.83 -16.70 -9.45
C VAL A 30 13.69 -16.25 -8.27
N MET A 31 13.33 -16.68 -7.07
CA MET A 31 13.91 -16.18 -5.82
C MET A 31 14.70 -17.29 -5.11
N LEU A 32 16.00 -17.06 -4.93
CA LEU A 32 16.83 -17.86 -4.04
C LEU A 32 16.91 -17.13 -2.69
N GLY A 33 16.49 -17.80 -1.63
CA GLY A 33 16.45 -17.25 -0.29
C GLY A 33 17.29 -18.03 0.70
N GLU A 34 17.95 -17.30 1.58
CA GLU A 34 18.76 -17.85 2.66
C GLU A 34 18.41 -17.13 3.96
N ILE A 35 18.26 -17.91 5.03
CA ILE A 35 17.92 -17.42 6.37
C ILE A 35 18.94 -17.96 7.37
N ALA A 36 19.50 -17.06 8.17
CA ALA A 36 20.41 -17.41 9.27
C ALA A 36 19.65 -17.25 10.58
N ALA A 37 19.72 -18.27 11.45
CA ALA A 37 19.08 -18.25 12.75
C ALA A 37 19.91 -19.00 13.80
N THR A 38 19.64 -18.71 15.06
CA THR A 38 20.16 -19.48 16.19
C THR A 38 19.36 -20.79 16.36
N LYS A 39 19.88 -21.73 17.15
CA LYS A 39 19.18 -23.01 17.44
C LYS A 39 17.87 -22.81 18.20
N ASP A 40 17.78 -21.75 18.99
CA ASP A 40 16.57 -21.31 19.68
C ASP A 40 15.63 -20.49 18.78
N GLY A 41 15.90 -20.40 17.47
CA GLY A 41 14.97 -19.80 16.51
C GLY A 41 14.97 -18.28 16.49
N LYS A 42 15.99 -17.59 16.99
CA LYS A 42 16.19 -16.15 16.73
C LYS A 42 16.72 -15.98 15.31
N ILE A 43 16.01 -15.24 14.46
CA ILE A 43 16.43 -14.91 13.10
C ILE A 43 17.49 -13.81 13.17
N LEU A 44 18.63 -14.05 12.52
CA LEU A 44 19.79 -13.15 12.53
C LEU A 44 19.90 -12.39 11.22
N ALA A 45 19.75 -13.08 10.08
CA ALA A 45 19.91 -12.46 8.79
C ALA A 45 19.09 -13.12 7.69
N ILE A 46 18.75 -12.33 6.67
CA ILE A 46 18.10 -12.81 5.45
C ILE A 46 18.87 -12.33 4.24
N ARG A 47 19.18 -13.25 3.32
CA ARG A 47 19.80 -12.94 2.03
C ARG A 47 18.94 -13.42 0.88
N SER A 48 18.80 -12.58 -0.15
CA SER A 48 18.01 -12.87 -1.35
C SER A 48 18.84 -12.67 -2.62
N ASN A 49 18.70 -13.58 -3.58
CA ASN A 49 19.13 -13.40 -4.95
C ASN A 49 17.95 -13.67 -5.89
N VAL A 50 17.56 -12.66 -6.65
CA VAL A 50 16.36 -12.70 -7.50
C VAL A 50 16.72 -12.56 -8.96
N LEU A 51 16.23 -13.48 -9.79
CA LEU A 51 16.20 -13.34 -11.24
C LEU A 51 14.78 -12.92 -11.65
N ALA A 52 14.66 -11.72 -12.20
CA ALA A 52 13.39 -11.10 -12.60
C ALA A 52 13.27 -11.09 -14.13
N ASP A 53 12.28 -11.78 -14.68
CA ASP A 53 11.96 -11.69 -16.10
C ASP A 53 11.05 -10.48 -16.34
N HIS A 54 11.44 -9.57 -17.24
CA HIS A 54 10.68 -8.35 -17.56
C HIS A 54 10.02 -8.42 -18.95
N GLY A 55 10.15 -9.53 -19.67
CA GLY A 55 9.72 -9.67 -21.06
C GLY A 55 10.64 -8.94 -22.04
N ALA A 56 10.13 -8.60 -23.22
CA ALA A 56 10.95 -8.03 -24.30
C ALA A 56 11.35 -6.58 -24.05
N PHE A 57 10.57 -5.85 -23.25
CA PHE A 57 10.79 -4.45 -22.92
C PHE A 57 10.56 -4.24 -21.43
N ASN A 58 11.31 -3.32 -20.82
CA ASN A 58 11.08 -3.00 -19.42
C ASN A 58 9.85 -2.10 -19.27
N GLY A 59 8.68 -2.72 -19.16
CA GLY A 59 7.40 -2.05 -18.87
C GLY A 59 7.05 -2.05 -17.39
N THR A 60 8.02 -2.25 -16.49
CA THR A 60 7.76 -2.28 -15.05
C THR A 60 7.27 -0.93 -14.56
N ALA A 61 6.05 -0.95 -14.02
CA ALA A 61 5.43 0.15 -13.34
C ALA A 61 6.03 0.32 -11.93
N ALA A 62 7.04 1.17 -11.75
CA ALA A 62 7.62 1.44 -10.44
C ALA A 62 8.16 2.87 -10.34
N PRO A 63 8.33 3.41 -9.12
CA PRO A 63 9.04 4.68 -8.94
C PRO A 63 10.46 4.59 -9.52
N VAL A 64 10.94 5.68 -10.14
CA VAL A 64 12.17 5.66 -10.96
C VAL A 64 13.40 5.16 -10.18
N LYS A 65 13.50 5.47 -8.89
CA LYS A 65 14.60 5.04 -8.02
C LYS A 65 14.48 3.61 -7.49
N TYR A 66 13.38 2.93 -7.79
CA TYR A 66 13.02 1.61 -7.29
C TYR A 66 12.77 0.63 -8.45
N PRO A 67 13.80 0.26 -9.24
CA PRO A 67 13.64 -0.65 -10.38
C PRO A 67 13.14 -2.05 -9.98
N ALA A 68 13.37 -2.45 -8.72
CA ALA A 68 12.86 -3.68 -8.10
C ALA A 68 11.53 -3.49 -7.37
N GLY A 69 10.87 -2.34 -7.53
CA GLY A 69 9.75 -1.92 -6.67
C GLY A 69 10.17 -1.82 -5.20
N PHE A 70 9.23 -2.12 -4.32
CA PHE A 70 9.37 -2.17 -2.88
C PHE A 70 9.77 -3.56 -2.38
N PHE A 71 10.39 -4.39 -3.20
CA PHE A 71 10.89 -5.71 -2.78
C PHE A 71 11.79 -5.62 -1.54
N GLY A 72 12.44 -4.48 -1.29
CA GLY A 72 13.23 -4.20 -0.09
C GLY A 72 12.50 -4.42 1.24
N VAL A 73 11.16 -4.56 1.27
CA VAL A 73 10.42 -4.97 2.48
C VAL A 73 10.50 -6.46 2.80
N PHE A 74 11.31 -7.26 2.08
CA PHE A 74 11.48 -8.70 2.27
C PHE A 74 12.00 -9.12 3.66
N THR A 75 12.35 -8.16 4.52
CA THR A 75 12.63 -8.44 5.94
C THR A 75 11.36 -8.74 6.73
N GLY A 76 10.19 -8.41 6.16
CA GLY A 76 8.88 -8.73 6.71
C GLY A 76 8.62 -8.03 8.05
N SER A 77 7.95 -8.76 8.93
CA SER A 77 7.53 -8.31 10.26
C SER A 77 8.54 -8.66 11.36
N TYR A 78 9.75 -9.06 10.98
CA TYR A 78 10.74 -9.65 11.89
C TYR A 78 11.87 -8.68 12.22
N ASP A 79 12.32 -8.71 13.48
CA ASP A 79 13.51 -7.97 13.89
C ASP A 79 14.77 -8.75 13.55
N ILE A 80 15.46 -8.34 12.49
CA ILE A 80 16.67 -9.01 11.98
C ILE A 80 17.88 -8.10 12.06
N GLU A 81 19.06 -8.68 12.27
CA GLU A 81 20.30 -7.92 12.47
C GLU A 81 20.93 -7.49 11.15
N ALA A 82 20.83 -8.32 10.10
CA ALA A 82 21.36 -8.03 8.78
C ALA A 82 20.44 -8.49 7.64
N ALA A 83 20.41 -7.76 6.54
CA ALA A 83 19.65 -8.12 5.35
C ALA A 83 20.39 -7.70 4.08
N TYR A 84 20.34 -8.53 3.04
CA TYR A 84 20.87 -8.18 1.73
C TYR A 84 20.03 -8.77 0.60
N CYS A 85 19.81 -8.00 -0.45
CA CYS A 85 19.13 -8.46 -1.66
C CYS A 85 19.94 -8.06 -2.89
N HIS A 86 20.14 -9.02 -3.78
CA HIS A 86 20.61 -8.81 -5.13
C HIS A 86 19.51 -9.18 -6.12
N MET A 87 19.34 -8.38 -7.17
CA MET A 87 18.34 -8.63 -8.21
C MET A 87 18.95 -8.41 -9.59
N THR A 88 18.75 -9.40 -10.46
CA THR A 88 19.10 -9.33 -11.88
C THR A 88 17.82 -9.32 -12.70
N ALA A 89 17.58 -8.26 -13.47
CA ALA A 89 16.49 -8.19 -14.44
C ALA A 89 16.99 -8.67 -15.81
N VAL A 90 16.19 -9.49 -16.50
CA VAL A 90 16.52 -10.04 -17.82
C VAL A 90 15.43 -9.76 -18.84
N TYR A 91 15.85 -9.64 -20.11
CA TYR A 91 14.95 -9.56 -21.25
C TYR A 91 14.71 -10.93 -21.86
N THR A 92 13.45 -11.20 -22.22
CA THR A 92 13.03 -12.45 -22.86
C THR A 92 11.98 -12.19 -23.95
N ASN A 93 11.65 -13.20 -24.77
CA ASN A 93 10.61 -13.07 -25.80
C ASN A 93 9.18 -13.21 -25.23
N LYS A 94 8.84 -12.41 -24.21
CA LYS A 94 7.51 -12.34 -23.57
C LYS A 94 6.96 -10.92 -23.62
N ALA A 95 5.66 -10.74 -23.37
CA ALA A 95 5.07 -9.42 -23.18
C ALA A 95 5.71 -8.68 -22.01
N PRO A 96 5.79 -7.34 -22.04
CA PRO A 96 6.33 -6.56 -20.93
C PRO A 96 5.38 -6.56 -19.73
N GLY A 97 5.93 -6.37 -18.53
CA GLY A 97 5.11 -6.31 -17.32
C GLY A 97 5.92 -6.46 -16.05
N GLY A 98 5.35 -7.20 -15.09
CA GLY A 98 5.94 -7.51 -13.82
C GLY A 98 5.13 -6.98 -12.64
N VAL A 99 4.97 -5.65 -12.58
CA VAL A 99 4.16 -4.98 -11.55
C VAL A 99 2.72 -4.85 -12.02
N ALA A 100 1.90 -5.83 -11.66
CA ALA A 100 0.45 -5.79 -11.83
C ALA A 100 -0.25 -6.64 -10.76
N TYR A 101 -1.59 -6.72 -10.82
CA TYR A 101 -2.40 -7.66 -10.05
C TYR A 101 -2.19 -7.59 -8.52
N ALA A 102 -2.39 -6.40 -7.94
CA ALA A 102 -2.34 -6.15 -6.50
C ALA A 102 -0.99 -6.54 -5.84
N CYS A 103 0.12 -6.18 -6.48
CA CYS A 103 1.47 -6.50 -5.98
C CYS A 103 2.11 -5.41 -5.13
N SER A 104 1.47 -4.25 -4.97
CA SER A 104 1.98 -3.08 -4.23
C SER A 104 3.47 -2.79 -4.54
N PHE A 105 3.85 -2.80 -5.82
CA PHE A 105 5.26 -2.73 -6.27
C PHE A 105 6.14 -3.87 -5.74
N ARG A 106 5.86 -5.13 -6.09
CA ARG A 106 6.68 -6.31 -5.73
C ARG A 106 6.67 -6.72 -4.25
N ILE A 107 5.76 -6.17 -3.44
CA ILE A 107 5.57 -6.58 -2.05
C ILE A 107 4.99 -8.00 -1.98
N THR A 108 4.18 -8.42 -2.95
CA THR A 108 3.70 -9.80 -3.00
C THR A 108 4.82 -10.82 -3.02
N GLU A 109 5.87 -10.57 -3.81
CA GLU A 109 7.05 -11.41 -3.90
C GLU A 109 7.88 -11.33 -2.63
N ALA A 110 8.03 -10.14 -2.03
CA ALA A 110 8.78 -9.94 -0.79
C ALA A 110 8.14 -10.67 0.41
N VAL A 111 6.81 -10.56 0.55
CA VAL A 111 6.04 -11.25 1.60
C VAL A 111 6.06 -12.75 1.38
N TYR A 112 5.81 -13.20 0.15
CA TYR A 112 5.89 -14.62 -0.18
C TYR A 112 7.28 -15.18 0.16
N PHE A 113 8.34 -14.47 -0.22
CA PHE A 113 9.72 -14.86 0.04
C PHE A 113 10.00 -15.05 1.53
N VAL A 114 9.71 -14.05 2.36
CA VAL A 114 10.04 -14.09 3.78
C VAL A 114 9.20 -15.12 4.55
N GLU A 115 7.90 -15.20 4.27
CA GLU A 115 7.02 -16.13 4.97
C GLU A 115 7.33 -17.59 4.61
N ARG A 116 7.71 -17.86 3.35
CA ARG A 116 8.18 -19.19 2.96
C ARG A 116 9.51 -19.55 3.62
N LEU A 117 10.45 -18.61 3.75
CA LEU A 117 11.71 -18.85 4.46
C LEU A 117 11.49 -19.14 5.94
N VAL A 118 10.59 -18.41 6.59
CA VAL A 118 10.26 -18.64 8.01
C VAL A 118 9.61 -20.00 8.21
N ASP A 119 8.70 -20.42 7.32
CA ASP A 119 8.13 -21.77 7.38
C ASP A 119 9.17 -22.87 7.16
N CYS A 120 10.10 -22.69 6.21
CA CYS A 120 11.21 -23.64 5.99
C CYS A 120 12.12 -23.70 7.23
N LEU A 121 12.44 -22.56 7.84
CA LEU A 121 13.22 -22.51 9.07
C LEU A 121 12.51 -23.20 10.24
N ALA A 122 11.20 -22.98 10.40
CA ALA A 122 10.40 -23.66 11.43
C ALA A 122 10.44 -25.18 11.25
N PHE A 123 10.33 -25.65 10.00
CA PHE A 123 10.44 -27.07 9.67
C PHE A 123 11.81 -27.64 10.05
N ASP A 124 12.91 -26.97 9.66
CA ASP A 124 14.27 -27.43 9.94
C ASP A 124 14.59 -27.43 11.44
N LEU A 125 14.10 -26.44 12.19
CA LEU A 125 14.23 -26.35 13.65
C LEU A 125 13.26 -27.27 14.41
N LYS A 126 12.29 -27.88 13.72
CA LYS A 126 11.17 -28.63 14.32
C LYS A 126 10.40 -27.79 15.36
N MET A 127 10.25 -26.51 15.07
CA MET A 127 9.52 -25.54 15.90
C MET A 127 8.13 -25.29 15.30
N ASP A 128 7.15 -24.94 16.14
CA ASP A 128 5.88 -24.51 15.60
C ASP A 128 6.05 -23.18 14.82
N PRO A 129 5.54 -23.06 13.58
CA PRO A 129 5.68 -21.86 12.75
C PRO A 129 5.04 -20.60 13.36
N VAL A 130 4.04 -20.70 14.22
CA VAL A 130 3.48 -19.53 14.94
C VAL A 130 4.41 -19.14 16.09
N GLU A 131 4.94 -20.12 16.83
CA GLU A 131 5.90 -19.86 17.89
C GLU A 131 7.17 -19.19 17.37
N LEU A 132 7.71 -19.68 16.24
CA LEU A 132 8.87 -19.06 15.59
C LEU A 132 8.59 -17.60 15.21
N ARG A 133 7.40 -17.32 14.67
CA ARG A 133 6.99 -15.94 14.35
C ARG A 133 6.94 -15.08 15.59
N LEU A 134 6.17 -15.47 16.61
CA LEU A 134 6.02 -14.73 17.87
C LEU A 134 7.38 -14.38 18.50
N ARG A 135 8.37 -15.28 18.39
CA ARG A 135 9.71 -15.08 18.92
C ARG A 135 10.52 -13.98 18.19
N ASN A 136 10.17 -13.69 16.94
CA ASN A 136 10.91 -12.78 16.05
C ASN A 136 10.13 -11.54 15.61
N LEU A 137 8.83 -11.45 15.89
CA LEU A 137 8.01 -10.30 15.52
C LEU A 137 8.53 -9.01 16.18
N LEU A 138 8.43 -7.91 15.44
CA LEU A 138 8.66 -6.57 15.98
C LEU A 138 7.67 -6.26 17.10
N LYS A 139 8.18 -5.66 18.17
CA LYS A 139 7.41 -5.25 19.34
C LYS A 139 6.84 -3.85 19.16
N PRO A 140 5.68 -3.53 19.78
CA PRO A 140 5.06 -2.20 19.66
C PRO A 140 5.99 -1.04 20.03
N GLU A 141 6.84 -1.22 21.03
CA GLU A 141 7.80 -0.21 21.50
C GLU A 141 8.97 0.06 20.53
N GLN A 142 9.14 -0.77 19.49
CA GLN A 142 10.18 -0.58 18.48
C GLN A 142 9.75 0.38 17.36
N PHE A 143 8.47 0.75 17.29
CA PHE A 143 7.96 1.67 16.28
C PHE A 143 8.17 3.14 16.68
N PRO A 144 8.57 4.03 15.72
CA PRO A 144 8.84 3.75 14.31
C PRO A 144 10.12 2.95 14.11
N TYR A 145 10.03 1.84 13.36
CA TYR A 145 11.12 0.87 13.21
C TYR A 145 11.86 1.09 11.89
N LYS A 146 13.17 1.32 11.96
CA LYS A 146 14.03 1.39 10.77
C LYS A 146 14.55 0.01 10.39
N SER A 147 14.03 -0.57 9.31
CA SER A 147 14.47 -1.85 8.78
C SER A 147 15.93 -1.80 8.31
N LYS A 148 16.57 -2.96 8.23
CA LYS A 148 17.93 -3.10 7.70
C LYS A 148 18.05 -2.79 6.20
N THR A 149 16.92 -2.74 5.50
CA THR A 149 16.81 -2.36 4.09
C THR A 149 16.44 -0.88 3.89
N GLY A 150 16.33 -0.10 4.97
CA GLY A 150 16.17 1.35 4.94
C GLY A 150 14.73 1.86 5.01
N TRP A 151 13.74 0.97 5.14
CA TRP A 151 12.34 1.37 5.35
C TRP A 151 12.09 1.81 6.79
N VAL A 152 11.17 2.74 6.99
CA VAL A 152 10.70 3.13 8.31
C VAL A 152 9.25 2.69 8.45
N TYR A 153 9.00 1.69 9.29
CA TYR A 153 7.66 1.24 9.60
C TYR A 153 7.06 2.18 10.63
N ASP A 154 5.82 2.61 10.43
CA ASP A 154 5.20 3.66 11.21
C ASP A 154 4.70 3.18 12.58
N SER A 155 3.98 2.05 12.61
CA SER A 155 3.37 1.47 13.81
C SER A 155 3.01 -0.01 13.63
N GLY A 156 2.81 -0.73 14.73
CA GLY A 156 2.38 -2.12 14.69
C GLY A 156 2.20 -2.75 16.08
N ASP A 157 1.18 -3.61 16.22
CA ASP A 157 0.99 -4.48 17.39
C ASP A 157 0.84 -5.93 16.93
N TYR A 158 1.99 -6.52 16.58
CA TYR A 158 2.04 -7.74 15.78
C TYR A 158 1.71 -8.99 16.59
N GLU A 159 2.30 -9.12 17.78
CA GLU A 159 2.03 -10.24 18.67
C GLU A 159 0.54 -10.32 19.02
N LYS A 160 -0.08 -9.20 19.40
CA LYS A 160 -1.51 -9.17 19.70
C LYS A 160 -2.35 -9.60 18.50
N THR A 161 -2.00 -9.13 17.30
CA THR A 161 -2.71 -9.47 16.06
C THR A 161 -2.61 -10.96 15.76
N LEU A 162 -1.41 -11.54 15.85
CA LEU A 162 -1.20 -12.97 15.58
C LEU A 162 -1.94 -13.83 16.61
N ARG A 163 -1.85 -13.51 17.90
CA ARG A 163 -2.55 -14.25 18.97
C ARG A 163 -4.06 -14.22 18.77
N LEU A 164 -4.64 -13.05 18.51
CA LEU A 164 -6.07 -12.92 18.24
C LEU A 164 -6.50 -13.79 17.05
N ALA A 165 -5.73 -13.79 15.96
CA ALA A 165 -6.02 -14.63 14.81
C ALA A 165 -5.98 -16.13 15.16
N MET A 166 -5.00 -16.56 15.95
CA MET A 166 -4.87 -17.96 16.39
C MET A 166 -6.01 -18.39 17.31
N ASP A 167 -6.44 -17.51 18.20
CA ASP A 167 -7.58 -17.75 19.09
C ASP A 167 -8.89 -17.89 18.29
N MET A 168 -9.13 -17.00 17.33
CA MET A 168 -10.34 -17.00 16.48
C MET A 168 -10.49 -18.29 15.67
N ILE A 169 -9.38 -18.89 15.21
CA ILE A 169 -9.40 -20.12 14.42
C ILE A 169 -9.29 -21.39 15.27
N GLY A 170 -9.02 -21.27 16.58
CA GLY A 170 -8.75 -22.42 17.44
C GLY A 170 -7.50 -23.20 17.02
N TYR A 171 -6.37 -22.51 16.85
CA TYR A 171 -5.14 -23.07 16.28
C TYR A 171 -4.66 -24.38 16.93
N ASP A 172 -4.72 -24.47 18.26
CA ASP A 172 -4.30 -25.68 19.00
C ASP A 172 -5.20 -26.89 18.66
N ALA A 173 -6.50 -26.66 18.50
CA ALA A 173 -7.44 -27.71 18.09
C ALA A 173 -7.17 -28.16 16.64
N LEU A 174 -6.87 -27.21 15.74
CA LEU A 174 -6.46 -27.52 14.37
C LEU A 174 -5.16 -28.35 14.33
N ARG A 175 -4.21 -28.07 15.23
CA ARG A 175 -2.98 -28.87 15.37
C ARG A 175 -3.24 -30.29 15.84
N ALA A 176 -4.13 -30.47 16.81
CA ALA A 176 -4.57 -31.80 17.26
C ALA A 176 -5.25 -32.57 16.11
N GLU A 177 -6.21 -31.94 15.42
CA GLU A 177 -6.90 -32.54 14.26
C GLU A 177 -5.92 -32.93 13.14
N GLN A 178 -4.94 -32.06 12.85
CA GLN A 178 -3.90 -32.34 11.86
C GLN A 178 -3.10 -33.60 12.23
N ALA A 179 -2.75 -33.78 13.50
CA ALA A 179 -2.02 -34.97 13.96
C ALA A 179 -2.87 -36.25 13.81
N GLU A 180 -4.15 -36.19 14.18
CA GLU A 180 -5.09 -37.31 14.03
C GLU A 180 -5.28 -37.71 12.56
N LYS A 181 -5.48 -36.74 11.67
CA LYS A 181 -5.63 -36.98 10.23
C LYS A 181 -4.39 -37.61 9.62
N ARG A 182 -3.20 -37.11 9.98
CA ARG A 182 -1.92 -37.68 9.51
C ARG A 182 -1.72 -39.12 9.99
N ALA A 183 -2.16 -39.45 11.20
CA ALA A 183 -2.12 -40.83 11.71
C ALA A 183 -3.03 -41.78 10.90
N ARG A 184 -4.08 -41.26 10.26
CA ARG A 184 -4.96 -42.01 9.33
C ARG A 184 -4.46 -42.04 7.88
N GLY A 185 -3.31 -41.45 7.58
CA GLY A 185 -2.77 -41.34 6.23
C GLY A 185 -3.35 -40.19 5.39
N GLU A 186 -4.10 -39.27 6.00
CA GLU A 186 -4.63 -38.07 5.34
C GLU A 186 -3.63 -36.89 5.46
N LEU A 187 -3.63 -35.99 4.47
CA LEU A 187 -2.83 -34.77 4.51
C LEU A 187 -3.70 -33.57 4.89
N MET A 188 -3.43 -32.99 6.06
CA MET A 188 -3.96 -31.69 6.50
C MET A 188 -2.83 -30.67 6.61
N GLY A 189 -3.00 -29.53 5.93
CA GLY A 189 -2.09 -28.38 5.98
C GLY A 189 -2.70 -27.22 6.75
N ILE A 190 -1.88 -26.51 7.52
CA ILE A 190 -2.25 -25.26 8.19
C ILE A 190 -1.21 -24.24 7.75
N GLY A 191 -1.63 -23.29 6.92
CA GLY A 191 -0.77 -22.22 6.43
C GLY A 191 -0.93 -20.97 7.28
N VAL A 192 0.19 -20.36 7.69
CA VAL A 192 0.21 -19.09 8.42
C VAL A 192 1.07 -18.12 7.63
N SER A 193 0.55 -16.91 7.42
CA SER A 193 1.28 -15.81 6.78
C SER A 193 1.01 -14.56 7.59
N PHE A 194 2.05 -14.02 8.21
CA PHE A 194 2.00 -12.75 8.93
C PHE A 194 2.86 -11.73 8.17
N PHE A 195 2.29 -10.60 7.76
CA PHE A 195 2.99 -9.69 6.85
C PHE A 195 2.82 -8.23 7.21
N THR A 196 3.85 -7.46 6.87
CA THR A 196 3.84 -5.99 6.92
C THR A 196 3.79 -5.46 5.49
N GLU A 197 2.80 -4.62 5.19
CA GLU A 197 2.64 -4.02 3.86
C GLU A 197 3.17 -2.58 3.86
N ALA A 198 3.95 -2.22 2.85
CA ALA A 198 4.35 -0.83 2.59
C ALA A 198 3.51 -0.27 1.44
N VAL A 199 2.51 0.54 1.78
CA VAL A 199 1.57 1.16 0.84
C VAL A 199 1.62 2.67 0.95
N GLY A 200 1.17 3.36 -0.09
CA GLY A 200 1.17 4.84 -0.11
C GLY A 200 2.50 5.42 -0.55
N ALA A 201 3.01 4.94 -1.68
CA ALA A 201 4.13 5.57 -2.38
C ALA A 201 3.88 7.08 -2.55
N GLY A 202 4.78 7.92 -2.01
CA GLY A 202 4.39 9.31 -1.71
C GLY A 202 5.53 10.32 -1.51
N PRO A 203 6.58 10.01 -0.72
CA PRO A 203 7.63 10.98 -0.45
C PRO A 203 8.35 11.43 -1.73
N ARG A 204 8.06 12.64 -2.21
CA ARG A 204 8.63 13.22 -3.46
C ARG A 204 10.15 13.15 -3.54
N LYS A 205 10.84 13.23 -2.39
CA LYS A 205 12.30 13.10 -2.31
C LYS A 205 12.80 11.79 -2.92
N ASP A 206 12.06 10.71 -2.67
CA ASP A 206 12.51 9.35 -2.96
C ASP A 206 11.67 8.69 -4.07
N MET A 207 10.41 9.13 -4.25
CA MET A 207 9.44 8.46 -5.12
C MET A 207 8.84 9.44 -6.14
N ASP A 208 9.14 9.17 -7.41
CA ASP A 208 8.60 9.87 -8.56
C ASP A 208 8.29 8.87 -9.69
N ILE A 209 7.33 9.24 -10.54
CA ILE A 209 7.08 8.60 -11.82
C ILE A 209 7.47 9.59 -12.90
N LEU A 210 8.48 9.27 -13.69
CA LEU A 210 8.95 10.09 -14.80
C LEU A 210 9.28 11.55 -14.37
N GLY A 211 9.84 11.74 -13.18
CA GLY A 211 10.17 13.05 -12.61
C GLY A 211 9.02 13.76 -11.88
N LEU A 212 7.81 13.19 -11.91
CA LEU A 212 6.64 13.69 -11.20
C LEU A 212 6.53 12.99 -9.84
N GLY A 213 6.75 13.73 -8.75
CA GLY A 213 6.66 13.19 -7.39
C GLY A 213 5.26 12.64 -7.09
N MET A 214 5.18 11.44 -6.52
CA MET A 214 3.93 10.69 -6.34
C MET A 214 2.96 11.34 -5.34
N ALA A 215 2.22 12.36 -5.76
CA ALA A 215 1.30 13.10 -4.92
C ALA A 215 -0.12 13.08 -5.48
N ASP A 216 -1.10 12.92 -4.59
CA ASP A 216 -2.53 12.98 -4.90
C ASP A 216 -3.13 14.32 -4.49
N GLY A 217 -3.97 14.88 -5.35
CA GLY A 217 -4.79 16.07 -5.10
C GLY A 217 -6.24 15.76 -4.74
N CYS A 218 -6.84 16.67 -3.96
CA CYS A 218 -8.26 16.71 -3.59
C CYS A 218 -8.73 18.16 -3.59
N GLU A 219 -9.88 18.44 -4.20
CA GLU A 219 -10.56 19.75 -4.16
C GLU A 219 -11.95 19.56 -3.57
N LEU A 220 -12.28 20.35 -2.55
CA LEU A 220 -13.59 20.36 -1.92
C LEU A 220 -14.27 21.71 -2.19
N ARG A 221 -15.52 21.67 -2.62
CA ARG A 221 -16.36 22.87 -2.74
C ARG A 221 -17.70 22.65 -2.06
N VAL A 222 -18.03 23.54 -1.13
CA VAL A 222 -19.35 23.57 -0.48
C VAL A 222 -20.25 24.57 -1.20
N HIS A 223 -21.46 24.14 -1.53
CA HIS A 223 -22.49 24.96 -2.15
C HIS A 223 -23.24 25.80 -1.10
N PRO A 224 -23.81 26.96 -1.48
CA PRO A 224 -24.65 27.76 -0.57
C PRO A 224 -25.83 26.99 0.04
N THR A 225 -26.29 25.91 -0.60
CA THR A 225 -27.36 25.03 -0.12
C THR A 225 -26.92 24.07 0.99
N GLY A 226 -25.64 24.01 1.33
CA GLY A 226 -25.08 23.10 2.33
C GLY A 226 -24.59 21.75 1.76
N LYS A 227 -24.84 21.47 0.47
CA LYS A 227 -24.27 20.32 -0.25
C LYS A 227 -22.80 20.53 -0.58
N ALA A 228 -22.05 19.47 -0.89
CA ALA A 228 -20.66 19.58 -1.30
C ALA A 228 -20.33 18.74 -2.52
N VAL A 229 -19.27 19.15 -3.24
CA VAL A 229 -18.62 18.33 -4.26
C VAL A 229 -17.14 18.16 -3.91
N VAL A 230 -16.66 16.93 -4.01
CA VAL A 230 -15.27 16.53 -3.76
C VAL A 230 -14.69 15.98 -5.05
N ARG A 231 -13.65 16.62 -5.57
CA ARG A 231 -12.94 16.17 -6.76
C ARG A 231 -11.62 15.55 -6.39
N LEU A 232 -11.36 14.36 -6.91
CA LEU A 232 -10.20 13.56 -6.56
C LEU A 232 -9.35 13.28 -7.80
N SER A 233 -8.04 13.36 -7.61
CA SER A 233 -7.05 12.99 -8.61
C SER A 233 -6.93 11.46 -8.81
N VAL A 234 -7.55 10.67 -7.93
CA VAL A 234 -7.50 9.20 -7.95
C VAL A 234 -8.68 8.62 -8.72
N GLN A 235 -8.47 7.55 -9.49
CA GLN A 235 -9.54 6.88 -10.23
C GLN A 235 -10.03 5.62 -9.50
N THR A 236 -11.35 5.43 -9.45
CA THR A 236 -11.95 4.18 -8.97
C THR A 236 -11.89 3.08 -10.03
N GLN A 237 -11.83 1.82 -9.62
CA GLN A 237 -12.09 0.62 -10.42
C GLN A 237 -13.02 -0.35 -9.67
N GLY A 238 -13.84 0.15 -8.73
CA GLY A 238 -14.81 -0.65 -7.97
C GLY A 238 -14.55 -0.78 -6.45
N GLN A 239 -13.60 -0.04 -5.89
CA GLN A 239 -13.27 -0.04 -4.47
C GLN A 239 -14.21 0.86 -3.61
N GLY A 240 -15.18 1.53 -4.22
CA GLY A 240 -16.15 2.37 -3.53
C GLY A 240 -15.60 3.74 -3.09
N HIS A 241 -14.82 4.40 -3.93
CA HIS A 241 -14.32 5.75 -3.64
C HIS A 241 -15.46 6.74 -3.41
N GLU A 242 -16.49 6.66 -4.23
CA GLU A 242 -17.65 7.54 -4.19
C GLU A 242 -18.34 7.52 -2.81
N THR A 243 -18.36 6.36 -2.15
CA THR A 243 -18.91 6.20 -0.80
C THR A 243 -17.91 6.58 0.28
N THR A 244 -16.70 6.03 0.22
CA THR A 244 -15.70 6.17 1.30
C THR A 244 -15.20 7.60 1.45
N PHE A 245 -15.02 8.33 0.35
CA PHE A 245 -14.61 9.73 0.42
C PHE A 245 -15.73 10.65 0.90
N ALA A 246 -16.98 10.37 0.52
CA ALA A 246 -18.13 11.10 1.06
C ALA A 246 -18.21 10.95 2.59
N GLN A 247 -17.96 9.74 3.12
CA GLN A 247 -17.92 9.48 4.55
C GLN A 247 -16.81 10.27 5.27
N ILE A 248 -15.61 10.37 4.69
CA ILE A 248 -14.51 11.17 5.25
C ILE A 248 -14.90 12.64 5.34
N VAL A 249 -15.45 13.19 4.26
CA VAL A 249 -15.87 14.60 4.24
C VAL A 249 -17.06 14.85 5.18
N ALA A 250 -17.97 13.89 5.29
CA ALA A 250 -19.09 13.94 6.22
C ALA A 250 -18.62 14.05 7.68
N GLU A 251 -17.66 13.22 8.08
CA GLU A 251 -17.10 13.23 9.44
C GLU A 251 -16.41 14.58 9.77
N GLU A 252 -15.64 15.13 8.83
CA GLU A 252 -14.90 16.39 9.07
C GLU A 252 -15.81 17.63 9.03
N LEU A 253 -16.89 17.64 8.22
CA LEU A 253 -17.72 18.84 7.99
C LEU A 253 -19.14 18.78 8.56
N GLY A 254 -19.57 17.61 9.02
CA GLY A 254 -20.95 17.37 9.47
C GLY A 254 -21.99 17.49 8.35
N ILE A 255 -21.60 17.31 7.08
CA ILE A 255 -22.54 17.26 5.94
C ILE A 255 -22.94 15.79 5.75
N PRO A 256 -24.24 15.45 5.61
CA PRO A 256 -24.65 14.09 5.33
C PRO A 256 -23.94 13.51 4.10
N PRO A 257 -23.43 12.26 4.11
CA PRO A 257 -22.75 11.65 2.97
C PRO A 257 -23.55 11.70 1.66
N GLU A 258 -24.87 11.59 1.72
CA GLU A 258 -25.79 11.67 0.58
C GLU A 258 -25.87 13.05 -0.08
N ASP A 259 -25.37 14.08 0.61
CA ASP A 259 -25.27 15.47 0.12
C ASP A 259 -23.86 15.83 -0.35
N ILE A 260 -22.97 14.82 -0.45
CA ILE A 260 -21.59 14.98 -0.91
C ILE A 260 -21.40 14.20 -2.22
N ASP A 261 -21.27 14.93 -3.32
CA ASP A 261 -20.95 14.34 -4.63
C ASP A 261 -19.43 14.13 -4.76
N VAL A 262 -19.01 12.93 -5.15
CA VAL A 262 -17.60 12.60 -5.38
C VAL A 262 -17.34 12.43 -6.87
N VAL A 263 -16.34 13.16 -7.38
CA VAL A 263 -15.98 13.17 -8.80
C VAL A 263 -14.52 12.76 -8.98
N HIS A 264 -14.27 11.85 -9.92
CA HIS A 264 -12.92 11.44 -10.34
C HIS A 264 -12.89 11.04 -11.81
N GLY A 265 -11.69 11.03 -12.42
CA GLY A 265 -11.45 10.44 -13.74
C GLY A 265 -11.59 11.38 -14.94
N ASP A 266 -11.99 12.64 -14.73
CA ASP A 266 -12.04 13.68 -15.76
C ASP A 266 -10.92 14.71 -15.51
N THR A 267 -9.88 14.68 -16.33
CA THR A 267 -8.68 15.53 -16.18
C THR A 267 -8.95 17.02 -16.37
N ASP A 268 -10.08 17.41 -16.98
CA ASP A 268 -10.46 18.82 -17.10
C ASP A 268 -11.13 19.35 -15.83
N GLN A 269 -11.68 18.45 -15.00
CA GLN A 269 -12.43 18.80 -13.80
C GLN A 269 -11.70 18.44 -12.51
N THR A 270 -10.85 17.41 -12.50
CA THR A 270 -10.23 16.93 -11.27
C THR A 270 -8.82 17.51 -11.06
N PRO A 271 -8.37 17.65 -9.81
CA PRO A 271 -7.00 18.05 -9.51
C PRO A 271 -5.98 17.11 -10.16
N VAL A 272 -4.84 17.65 -10.55
CA VAL A 272 -3.75 16.87 -11.13
C VAL A 272 -3.18 15.89 -10.10
N ARG A 273 -3.10 14.61 -10.48
CA ARG A 273 -2.21 13.63 -9.84
C ARG A 273 -0.80 13.83 -10.39
N VAL A 274 0.18 13.99 -9.53
CA VAL A 274 1.59 14.09 -9.93
C VAL A 274 2.16 12.66 -9.82
N GLY A 275 2.42 12.01 -10.97
CA GLY A 275 3.02 10.67 -11.07
C GLY A 275 2.01 9.52 -11.20
N ASP A 276 2.10 8.76 -12.30
CA ASP A 276 1.15 7.69 -12.67
C ASP A 276 1.65 6.30 -12.26
N LEU A 277 1.00 5.64 -11.28
CA LEU A 277 0.63 4.20 -11.33
C LEU A 277 -0.11 3.72 -10.07
N ARG A 278 -0.87 2.64 -10.26
CA ARG A 278 -1.86 1.98 -9.38
C ARG A 278 -1.32 1.63 -7.98
N GLN A 279 -2.06 1.99 -6.93
CA GLN A 279 -1.85 1.61 -5.52
C GLN A 279 -3.18 1.29 -4.83
N PRO A 280 -3.21 0.46 -3.77
CA PRO A 280 -4.32 0.46 -2.82
C PRO A 280 -4.46 1.87 -2.20
N VAL A 281 -5.53 2.55 -2.56
CA VAL A 281 -5.68 4.00 -2.39
C VAL A 281 -5.87 4.40 -0.91
N HIS A 282 -6.16 3.44 -0.02
CA HIS A 282 -6.32 3.73 1.41
C HIS A 282 -5.05 4.25 2.10
N ALA A 283 -3.84 4.02 1.57
CA ALA A 283 -2.62 4.53 2.21
C ALA A 283 -2.10 5.83 1.57
N GLY A 284 -2.09 5.94 0.25
CA GLY A 284 -1.69 7.17 -0.46
C GLY A 284 -2.68 8.31 -0.21
N VAL A 285 -3.97 7.99 -0.20
CA VAL A 285 -5.03 8.93 0.14
C VAL A 285 -5.46 8.80 1.60
N GLY A 286 -5.01 7.82 2.38
CA GLY A 286 -5.07 7.91 3.85
C GLY A 286 -4.23 9.07 4.37
N ARG A 287 -3.11 9.37 3.70
CA ARG A 287 -2.41 10.65 3.85
C ARG A 287 -3.18 11.80 3.21
N CYS A 288 -3.85 11.69 2.08
CA CYS A 288 -4.78 12.77 1.70
C CYS A 288 -5.98 12.88 2.70
N GLY A 289 -6.33 11.88 3.49
CA GLY A 289 -7.24 11.95 4.63
C GLY A 289 -6.60 12.51 5.91
N ARG A 290 -5.29 12.81 5.92
CA ARG A 290 -4.58 13.32 7.10
C ARG A 290 -3.39 14.27 6.81
N PRO A 291 -3.21 14.84 5.60
CA PRO A 291 -3.55 16.26 5.43
C PRO A 291 -4.39 16.66 4.21
N GLY A 292 -4.50 16.01 3.05
CA GLY A 292 -5.08 16.67 1.84
C GLY A 292 -6.61 17.00 1.80
N GLY A 293 -7.50 16.01 1.75
CA GLY A 293 -8.95 16.14 1.92
C GLY A 293 -9.37 16.55 3.34
N ALA A 294 -8.61 16.17 4.38
CA ALA A 294 -8.81 16.72 5.73
C ALA A 294 -8.33 18.18 5.85
N GLN A 295 -7.33 18.66 5.10
CA GLN A 295 -6.98 20.09 5.02
C GLN A 295 -7.98 20.82 4.15
N GLY A 296 -8.46 20.25 3.05
CA GLY A 296 -9.54 20.85 2.27
C GLY A 296 -10.80 21.03 3.13
N ALA A 297 -11.18 19.99 3.88
CA ALA A 297 -12.27 20.04 4.84
C ALA A 297 -11.97 20.98 6.02
N ARG A 298 -10.80 20.93 6.65
CA ARG A 298 -10.42 21.81 7.77
C ARG A 298 -10.27 23.26 7.35
N GLN A 299 -9.70 23.57 6.19
CA GLN A 299 -9.70 24.93 5.63
C GLN A 299 -11.13 25.40 5.38
N GLY A 300 -12.00 24.53 4.85
CA GLY A 300 -13.42 24.81 4.71
C GLY A 300 -14.12 25.05 6.06
N GLN A 301 -13.79 24.28 7.09
CA GLN A 301 -14.29 24.39 8.44
C GLN A 301 -13.79 25.66 9.13
N ASP A 302 -12.51 26.01 8.98
CA ASP A 302 -11.88 27.23 9.48
C ASP A 302 -12.53 28.48 8.86
N HIS A 303 -12.80 28.46 7.56
CA HIS A 303 -13.59 29.50 6.90
C HIS A 303 -15.04 29.57 7.42
N ARG A 304 -15.67 28.42 7.69
CA ARG A 304 -17.03 28.36 8.26
C ARG A 304 -17.07 28.91 9.68
N LEU A 305 -16.08 28.57 10.52
CA LEU A 305 -15.93 29.05 11.89
C LEU A 305 -15.60 30.54 11.91
N GLY A 306 -14.78 31.03 10.99
CA GLY A 306 -14.52 32.47 10.80
C GLY A 306 -15.79 33.24 10.42
N ASN A 307 -16.56 32.73 9.45
CA ASN A 307 -17.84 33.33 9.06
C ASN A 307 -18.90 33.24 10.17
N ALA A 308 -18.97 32.11 10.89
CA ALA A 308 -19.87 31.94 12.02
C ALA A 308 -19.49 32.85 13.20
N GLY A 309 -18.20 33.08 13.45
CA GLY A 309 -17.72 34.06 14.41
C GLY A 309 -18.15 35.49 14.06
N SER A 310 -18.11 35.84 12.76
CA SER A 310 -18.54 37.16 12.27
C SER A 310 -20.06 37.38 12.35
N LEU A 311 -20.87 36.32 12.23
CA LEU A 311 -22.33 36.38 12.28
C LEU A 311 -22.91 36.14 13.69
N GLY A 312 -22.18 35.43 14.55
CA GLY A 312 -22.62 34.98 15.87
C GLY A 312 -22.11 35.82 17.05
N GLY A 313 -21.32 36.87 16.81
CA GLY A 313 -20.79 37.74 17.88
C GLY A 313 -19.83 37.03 18.86
N GLY A 314 -19.26 35.89 18.46
CA GLY A 314 -18.17 35.25 19.19
C GLY A 314 -16.82 35.92 18.90
N PRO A 315 -15.79 35.73 19.74
CA PRO A 315 -14.51 36.42 19.56
C PRO A 315 -13.88 35.97 18.25
N GLY A 316 -13.91 36.85 17.24
CA GLY A 316 -13.15 36.69 16.02
C GLY A 316 -11.66 36.60 16.38
N VAL A 317 -10.95 35.66 15.75
CA VAL A 317 -9.50 35.58 15.81
C VAL A 317 -8.96 36.84 15.14
N GLY A 318 -8.72 37.88 15.94
CA GLY A 318 -8.13 39.12 15.50
C GLY A 318 -6.63 38.95 15.28
N GLU A 319 -6.19 39.22 14.05
CA GLU A 319 -4.79 39.51 13.76
C GLU A 319 -4.30 40.66 14.64
N GLY A 320 -3.39 40.34 15.56
CA GLY A 320 -2.56 41.33 16.25
C GLY A 320 -1.26 41.54 15.48
N LEU A 321 -1.33 42.32 14.41
CA LEU A 321 -0.15 42.85 13.72
C LEU A 321 0.13 44.23 14.31
N LEU A 322 1.23 44.40 15.06
CA LEU A 322 1.80 45.69 15.42
C LEU A 322 3.34 45.58 15.60
N PRO A 323 4.08 46.69 15.43
CA PRO A 323 5.29 46.77 14.61
C PRO A 323 6.59 46.73 15.43
N GLY A 324 7.71 46.56 14.73
CA GLY A 324 9.03 46.32 15.33
C GLY A 324 9.61 47.45 16.19
N GLN A 325 10.52 47.04 17.08
CA GLN A 325 11.70 47.78 17.58
C GLN A 325 12.56 46.80 18.40
N GLY A 326 13.88 46.78 18.15
CA GLY A 326 14.90 46.12 18.99
C GLY A 326 15.57 44.90 18.37
#